data_AF-A0A7W6UNK5-F1
#
_entry.id   AF-A0A7W6UNK5-F1
#
_cell.length_a   1.000
_cell.length_b   1.000
_cell.length_c   1.000
_cell.angle_alpha   90.00
_cell.angle_beta   90.00
_cell.angle_gamma   90.00
#
_symmetry.space_group_name_H-M   'P 1'
#
loop_
_entity.id
_entity.type
_entity.pdbx_description
1 polymer ?
#
loop_
_entity_poly.entity_id
_entity_poly.type
_entity_poly.pdbx_seq_one_letter_code
_entity_poly.pdbx_strand_id
1 'polypeptide(L)'
;MTMRRPDSRTYDFDAPRPRFFNVAKTPLAADAVEKDISWTAFPRLVAIDAATDEERWKTADGSRDVQDEYCEWSVTRLADGRISRVTFTCEGPEYWQFLAATDPAKVLDLYRGHIDPAVQPNDLLTSAGTYNPRNKWNSGTSKGAMHLIQQNNTLGAEIELAAGASNTRAPKGVLLTNDQDLIRCGAYGQAERHSDPTIGGGVNLLARTDANISLANPVGIYFAGLNTAGWASPDGTQPALFWKITRGTAEKAVRAVFEVPADRGYLVSDVTINGKAYQVRWTNF
;
A
#
# COMPACT_ATOMS: atom_id res chain seq x y z
N MET A 1 -13.51 14.41 -24.47
CA MET A 1 -14.50 14.47 -23.37
C MET A 1 -13.77 15.07 -22.18
N THR A 2 -14.09 16.31 -21.80
CA THR A 2 -13.44 17.05 -20.70
C THR A 2 -13.58 16.26 -19.40
N MET A 3 -12.46 15.82 -18.81
CA MET A 3 -12.43 15.31 -17.44
C MET A 3 -13.04 16.38 -16.52
N ARG A 4 -14.26 16.15 -16.04
CA ARG A 4 -14.76 16.89 -14.89
C ARG A 4 -13.83 16.55 -13.74
N ARG A 5 -13.19 17.56 -13.17
CA ARG A 5 -12.58 17.46 -11.84
C ARG A 5 -13.61 16.82 -10.90
N PRO A 6 -13.21 15.89 -10.01
CA PRO A 6 -14.05 15.46 -8.91
C PRO A 6 -14.64 16.69 -8.21
N ASP A 7 -15.90 16.62 -7.77
CA ASP A 7 -16.60 17.73 -7.12
C ASP A 7 -15.73 18.30 -5.99
N SER A 8 -15.44 19.60 -6.05
CA SER A 8 -14.62 20.32 -5.07
C SER A 8 -15.21 20.28 -3.65
N ARG A 9 -16.46 19.80 -3.50
CA ARG A 9 -17.15 19.65 -2.22
C ARG A 9 -16.76 18.41 -1.41
N THR A 10 -15.93 17.51 -1.94
CA THR A 10 -15.56 16.26 -1.23
C THR A 10 -14.28 16.39 -0.37
N TYR A 11 -13.47 17.44 -0.55
CA TYR A 11 -12.17 17.62 0.13
C TYR A 11 -11.96 19.03 0.71
N ASP A 12 -13.04 19.76 1.01
CA ASP A 12 -12.99 21.17 1.44
C ASP A 12 -12.78 21.37 2.97
N PHE A 13 -12.51 20.30 3.73
CA PHE A 13 -12.58 20.34 5.20
C PHE A 13 -11.50 21.20 5.89
N ASP A 14 -10.53 21.78 5.18
CA ASP A 14 -9.31 22.32 5.79
C ASP A 14 -8.50 23.34 4.95
N ALA A 15 -9.14 24.06 4.03
CA ALA A 15 -8.48 25.19 3.38
C ALA A 15 -8.49 26.44 4.30
N PRO A 16 -7.45 27.29 4.28
CA PRO A 16 -6.23 27.17 3.49
C PRO A 16 -5.20 26.22 4.10
N ARG A 17 -4.36 25.61 3.25
CA ARG A 17 -3.21 24.75 3.63
C ARG A 17 -1.89 25.48 3.32
N PRO A 18 -1.55 26.55 4.06
CA PRO A 18 -0.51 27.51 3.66
C PRO A 18 0.90 26.90 3.58
N ARG A 19 1.13 25.77 4.25
CA ARG A 19 2.43 25.11 4.35
C ARG A 19 2.62 24.00 3.32
N PHE A 20 1.55 23.52 2.69
CA PHE A 20 1.63 22.41 1.75
C PHE A 20 1.79 22.91 0.31
N PHE A 21 2.85 22.48 -0.38
CA PHE A 21 3.13 22.95 -1.73
C PHE A 21 3.53 21.82 -2.67
N ASN A 22 3.46 22.10 -3.97
CA ASN A 22 3.86 21.17 -5.03
C ASN A 22 5.25 21.56 -5.57
N VAL A 23 6.22 20.65 -5.45
CA VAL A 23 7.59 20.84 -5.95
C VAL A 23 7.70 21.12 -7.44
N ALA A 24 6.71 20.72 -8.25
CA ALA A 24 6.66 21.03 -9.68
C ALA A 24 6.34 22.52 -9.96
N LYS A 25 5.85 23.26 -8.97
CA LYS A 25 5.52 24.70 -9.06
C LYS A 25 6.42 25.58 -8.21
N THR A 26 6.87 25.07 -7.08
CA THR A 26 7.72 25.78 -6.13
C THR A 26 8.92 24.90 -5.81
N PRO A 27 10.16 25.28 -6.18
CA PRO A 27 11.33 24.45 -5.91
C PRO A 27 11.57 24.30 -4.40
N LEU A 28 12.25 23.21 -4.03
CA LEU A 28 12.70 23.02 -2.65
C LEU A 28 13.71 24.13 -2.27
N ALA A 29 13.63 24.57 -1.02
CA ALA A 29 14.62 25.46 -0.44
C ALA A 29 15.94 24.70 -0.16
N ALA A 30 17.04 25.44 -0.01
CA ALA A 30 18.37 24.85 0.18
C ALA A 30 18.52 24.07 1.50
N ASP A 31 17.66 24.34 2.47
CA ASP A 31 17.57 23.69 3.78
C ASP A 31 16.53 22.57 3.83
N ALA A 32 16.00 22.13 2.67
CA ALA A 32 15.04 21.04 2.62
C ALA A 32 15.63 19.74 3.19
N VAL A 33 14.86 19.08 4.03
CA VAL A 33 15.19 17.78 4.64
C VAL A 33 14.10 16.78 4.29
N GLU A 34 14.50 15.56 3.94
CA GLU A 34 13.57 14.45 3.72
C GLU A 34 13.32 13.67 5.02
N LYS A 35 12.08 13.24 5.21
CA LYS A 35 11.68 12.43 6.36
C LYS A 35 10.77 11.30 5.90
N ASP A 36 11.27 10.08 6.03
CA ASP A 36 10.45 8.89 5.85
C ASP A 36 9.48 8.71 7.04
N ILE A 37 8.26 8.34 6.68
CA ILE A 37 7.21 7.92 7.61
C ILE A 37 6.86 6.49 7.24
N SER A 38 7.07 5.55 8.16
CA SER A 38 6.87 4.11 7.93
C SER A 38 5.85 3.56 8.92
N TRP A 39 5.04 2.60 8.48
CA TRP A 39 4.02 1.93 9.29
C TRP A 39 3.87 0.46 8.89
N THR A 40 3.12 -0.30 9.69
CA THR A 40 2.82 -1.71 9.43
C THR A 40 1.77 -1.84 8.33
N ALA A 41 2.06 -2.70 7.34
CA ALA A 41 1.22 -2.90 6.17
C ALA A 41 0.01 -3.83 6.40
N PHE A 42 -0.07 -4.50 7.55
CA PHE A 42 -1.20 -5.37 7.87
C PHE A 42 -2.44 -4.53 8.26
N PRO A 43 -3.64 -4.80 7.73
CA PRO A 43 -4.89 -4.10 8.06
C PRO A 43 -5.20 -4.03 9.56
N ARG A 44 -5.04 -2.85 10.17
CA ARG A 44 -5.32 -2.68 11.61
C ARG A 44 -6.78 -2.93 11.94
N LEU A 45 -7.70 -2.52 11.07
CA LEU A 45 -9.13 -2.75 11.26
C LEU A 45 -9.45 -4.25 11.39
N VAL A 46 -8.83 -5.08 10.53
CA VAL A 46 -8.96 -6.54 10.63
C VAL A 46 -8.35 -7.06 11.92
N ALA A 47 -7.24 -6.49 12.39
CA ALA A 47 -6.60 -6.91 13.64
C ALA A 47 -7.44 -6.61 14.89
N ILE A 48 -8.19 -5.50 14.89
CA ILE A 48 -9.05 -5.10 16.01
C ILE A 48 -10.32 -5.95 16.08
N ASP A 49 -10.88 -6.27 14.92
CA ASP A 49 -12.15 -6.99 14.84
C ASP A 49 -11.98 -8.51 15.04
N ALA A 50 -10.77 -9.04 14.85
CA ALA A 50 -10.50 -10.46 14.97
C ALA A 50 -10.33 -10.91 16.43
N ALA A 51 -11.01 -12.00 16.81
CA ALA A 51 -10.88 -12.60 18.14
C ALA A 51 -9.63 -13.47 18.27
N THR A 52 -9.12 -13.98 17.15
CA THR A 52 -7.94 -14.84 17.09
C THR A 52 -7.04 -14.46 15.94
N ASP A 53 -5.76 -14.85 16.04
CA ASP A 53 -4.82 -14.65 14.94
C ASP A 53 -5.22 -15.45 13.68
N GLU A 54 -5.82 -16.62 13.87
CA GLU A 54 -6.34 -17.45 12.78
C GLU A 54 -7.44 -16.72 11.99
N GLU A 55 -8.34 -16.04 12.70
CA GLU A 55 -9.42 -15.24 12.11
C GLU A 55 -8.86 -14.00 11.42
N ARG A 56 -7.94 -13.28 12.08
CA ARG A 56 -7.28 -12.08 11.56
C ARG A 56 -6.75 -12.31 10.13
N TRP A 57 -6.01 -13.39 9.93
CA TRP A 57 -5.42 -13.70 8.65
C TRP A 57 -6.38 -14.30 7.64
N LYS A 58 -7.35 -15.10 8.09
CA LYS A 58 -8.41 -15.58 7.20
C LYS A 58 -9.19 -14.42 6.58
N THR A 59 -9.48 -13.40 7.38
CA THR A 59 -10.17 -12.21 6.92
C THR A 59 -9.30 -11.42 5.95
N ALA A 60 -8.06 -11.11 6.33
CA ALA A 60 -7.14 -10.32 5.48
C ALA A 60 -6.81 -11.00 4.13
N ASP A 61 -6.72 -12.34 4.10
CA ASP A 61 -6.52 -13.11 2.86
C ASP A 61 -7.84 -13.34 2.08
N GLY A 62 -9.00 -13.03 2.68
CA GLY A 62 -10.31 -13.33 2.11
C GLY A 62 -10.75 -12.37 1.01
N SER A 63 -10.34 -11.11 1.08
CA SER A 63 -10.68 -10.09 0.08
C SER A 63 -9.63 -8.99 0.01
N ARG A 64 -9.46 -8.42 -1.18
CA ARG A 64 -8.67 -7.20 -1.41
C ARG A 64 -9.31 -5.97 -0.78
N ASP A 65 -10.61 -6.01 -0.47
CA ASP A 65 -11.33 -4.87 0.12
C ASP A 65 -10.97 -4.61 1.58
N VAL A 66 -10.51 -5.64 2.29
CA VAL A 66 -10.05 -5.54 3.68
C VAL A 66 -8.54 -5.39 3.80
N GLN A 67 -7.81 -5.41 2.67
CA GLN A 67 -6.39 -5.06 2.59
C GLN A 67 -6.27 -3.54 2.47
N ASP A 68 -6.73 -2.85 3.50
CA ASP A 68 -7.00 -1.42 3.48
C ASP A 68 -5.81 -0.56 3.89
N GLU A 69 -4.63 -1.13 4.14
CA GLU A 69 -3.38 -0.37 4.20
C GLU A 69 -2.80 -0.27 2.79
N TYR A 70 -1.93 0.73 2.52
CA TYR A 70 -1.27 0.97 1.23
C TYR A 70 -0.27 -0.14 0.81
N CYS A 71 -0.68 -1.38 0.97
CA CYS A 71 -0.06 -2.63 0.59
C CYS A 71 -1.18 -3.65 0.43
N GLU A 72 -1.32 -4.18 -0.77
CA GLU A 72 -2.23 -5.28 -1.02
C GLU A 72 -1.45 -6.47 -1.57
N TRP A 73 -1.88 -7.69 -1.25
CA TRP A 73 -1.17 -8.91 -1.60
C TRP A 73 -2.06 -10.00 -2.17
N SER A 74 -1.40 -10.99 -2.77
CA SER A 74 -2.01 -12.23 -3.24
C SER A 74 -1.10 -13.41 -2.91
N VAL A 75 -1.71 -14.51 -2.48
CA VAL A 75 -1.06 -15.76 -2.09
C VAL A 75 -1.29 -16.82 -3.17
N THR A 76 -0.21 -17.26 -3.82
CA THR A 76 -0.24 -18.39 -4.74
C THR A 76 -0.06 -19.69 -3.96
N ARG A 77 -0.98 -20.63 -4.20
CA ARG A 77 -0.96 -21.95 -3.58
C ARG A 77 -0.86 -23.04 -4.63
N LEU A 78 -0.17 -24.12 -4.29
CA LEU A 78 -0.20 -25.36 -5.07
C LEU A 78 -1.54 -26.08 -4.89
N ALA A 79 -1.77 -27.12 -5.70
CA ALA A 79 -2.99 -27.92 -5.65
C ALA A 79 -3.24 -28.59 -4.27
N ASP A 80 -2.17 -28.85 -3.51
CA ASP A 80 -2.24 -29.40 -2.15
C ASP A 80 -2.44 -28.32 -1.06
N GLY A 81 -2.60 -27.05 -1.44
CA GLY A 81 -2.85 -25.92 -0.55
C GLY A 81 -1.60 -25.27 0.05
N ARG A 82 -0.41 -25.82 -0.18
CA ARG A 82 0.87 -25.23 0.26
C ARG A 82 1.14 -23.91 -0.47
N ILE A 83 1.76 -22.97 0.23
CA ILE A 83 2.04 -21.62 -0.30
C ILE A 83 3.38 -21.67 -1.03
N SER A 84 3.37 -21.40 -2.33
CA SER A 84 4.60 -21.29 -3.13
C SER A 84 5.12 -19.85 -3.19
N ARG A 85 4.23 -18.86 -3.20
CA ARG A 85 4.59 -17.46 -3.44
C ARG A 85 3.59 -16.51 -2.83
N VAL A 86 4.07 -15.34 -2.41
CA VAL A 86 3.24 -14.20 -2.03
C VAL A 86 3.68 -12.99 -2.83
N THR A 87 2.74 -12.32 -3.48
CA THR A 87 2.99 -11.14 -4.31
C THR A 87 2.38 -9.92 -3.63
N PHE A 88 3.17 -8.86 -3.46
CA PHE A 88 2.79 -7.62 -2.79
C PHE A 88 2.86 -6.45 -3.78
N THR A 89 1.94 -5.50 -3.65
CA THR A 89 1.93 -4.25 -4.43
C THR A 89 1.51 -3.05 -3.59
N CYS A 90 2.17 -1.92 -3.79
CA CYS A 90 1.72 -0.59 -3.39
C CYS A 90 1.60 0.37 -4.59
N GLU A 91 1.56 -0.18 -5.81
CA GLU A 91 1.33 0.61 -7.04
C GLU A 91 -0.07 1.23 -7.04
N GLY A 92 -0.16 2.56 -7.00
CA GLY A 92 -1.42 3.30 -6.99
C GLY A 92 -2.23 3.14 -8.29
N PRO A 93 -3.58 3.11 -8.21
CA PRO A 93 -4.45 2.88 -9.37
C PRO A 93 -4.33 3.97 -10.43
N GLU A 94 -3.97 5.20 -10.07
CA GLU A 94 -3.85 6.34 -10.98
C GLU A 94 -2.78 6.13 -12.06
N TYR A 95 -1.62 5.54 -11.69
CA TYR A 95 -0.58 5.19 -12.65
C TYR A 95 -1.11 4.20 -13.69
N TRP A 96 -1.88 3.19 -13.25
CA TRP A 96 -2.43 2.16 -14.13
C TRP A 96 -3.56 2.66 -15.01
N GLN A 97 -4.41 3.54 -14.49
CA GLN A 97 -5.43 4.22 -15.28
C GLN A 97 -4.79 5.11 -16.35
N PHE A 98 -3.77 5.89 -15.99
CA PHE A 98 -3.01 6.71 -16.93
C PHE A 98 -2.31 5.85 -18.00
N LEU A 99 -1.63 4.78 -17.58
CA LEU A 99 -0.94 3.88 -18.49
C LEU A 99 -1.91 3.19 -19.44
N ALA A 100 -3.06 2.70 -18.95
CA ALA A 100 -4.06 2.07 -19.82
C ALA A 100 -4.68 3.03 -20.83
N ALA A 101 -4.80 4.32 -20.48
CA ALA A 101 -5.30 5.35 -21.39
C ALA A 101 -4.28 5.77 -22.45
N THR A 102 -2.97 5.57 -22.19
CA THR A 102 -1.88 6.07 -23.05
C THR A 102 -1.16 4.95 -23.81
N ASP A 103 -0.97 3.80 -23.18
CA ASP A 103 -0.30 2.62 -23.73
C ASP A 103 -0.93 1.32 -23.15
N PRO A 104 -2.10 0.89 -23.68
CA PRO A 104 -2.76 -0.34 -23.23
C PRO A 104 -1.95 -1.61 -23.57
N ALA A 105 -1.08 -1.57 -24.58
CA ALA A 105 -0.20 -2.70 -24.89
C ALA A 105 0.81 -2.91 -23.77
N LYS A 106 1.38 -1.82 -23.22
CA LYS A 106 2.25 -1.91 -22.05
C LYS A 106 1.54 -2.47 -20.83
N VAL A 107 0.27 -2.11 -20.59
CA VAL A 107 -0.51 -2.70 -19.49
C VAL A 107 -0.61 -4.21 -19.66
N LEU A 108 -0.96 -4.70 -20.85
CA LEU A 108 -1.04 -6.13 -21.12
C LEU A 108 0.30 -6.85 -20.89
N ASP A 109 1.41 -6.28 -21.37
CA ASP A 109 2.74 -6.85 -21.18
C ASP A 109 3.13 -6.92 -19.71
N LEU A 110 2.79 -5.90 -18.92
CA LEU A 110 3.04 -5.89 -17.49
C LEU A 110 2.20 -6.95 -16.76
N TYR A 111 0.92 -7.08 -17.09
CA TYR A 111 0.08 -8.16 -16.55
C TYR A 111 0.64 -9.54 -16.88
N ARG A 112 1.08 -9.76 -18.12
CA ARG A 112 1.70 -11.03 -18.52
C ARG A 112 3.01 -11.32 -17.81
N GLY A 113 3.83 -10.30 -17.60
CA GLY A 113 5.13 -10.43 -16.95
C GLY A 113 5.06 -10.63 -15.43
N HIS A 114 4.07 -10.03 -14.77
CA HIS A 114 4.01 -10.00 -13.30
C HIS A 114 2.86 -10.82 -12.68
N ILE A 115 1.82 -11.16 -13.45
CA ILE A 115 0.67 -11.95 -12.99
C ILE A 115 0.66 -13.32 -13.64
N ASP A 116 0.36 -13.36 -14.94
CA ASP A 116 0.19 -14.62 -15.66
C ASP A 116 0.33 -14.41 -17.18
N PRO A 117 1.19 -15.16 -17.89
CA PRO A 117 1.34 -15.03 -19.34
C PRO A 117 0.05 -15.32 -20.14
N ALA A 118 -0.93 -16.00 -19.55
CA ALA A 118 -2.22 -16.30 -20.18
C ALA A 118 -3.20 -15.11 -20.21
N VAL A 119 -2.87 -13.98 -19.58
CA VAL A 119 -3.71 -12.77 -19.62
C VAL A 119 -4.00 -12.36 -21.06
N GLN A 120 -5.28 -12.14 -21.36
CA GLN A 120 -5.75 -11.66 -22.66
C GLN A 120 -6.15 -10.18 -22.58
N PRO A 121 -6.05 -9.41 -23.69
CA PRO A 121 -6.45 -8.00 -23.72
C PRO A 121 -7.86 -7.76 -23.16
N ASN A 122 -8.83 -8.57 -23.59
CA ASN A 122 -10.23 -8.44 -23.17
C ASN A 122 -10.46 -8.75 -21.68
N ASP A 123 -9.52 -9.43 -21.02
CA ASP A 123 -9.63 -9.68 -19.58
C ASP A 123 -9.50 -8.39 -18.76
N LEU A 124 -8.78 -7.40 -19.31
CA LEU A 124 -8.42 -6.16 -18.63
C LEU A 124 -9.44 -5.03 -18.85
N LEU A 125 -10.53 -5.30 -19.59
CA LEU A 125 -11.50 -4.30 -20.01
C LEU A 125 -12.86 -4.52 -19.35
N THR A 126 -13.62 -3.44 -19.19
CA THR A 126 -15.05 -3.47 -18.90
C THR A 126 -15.83 -3.85 -20.16
N SER A 127 -17.14 -4.09 -20.03
CA SER A 127 -18.03 -4.29 -21.19
C SER A 127 -18.08 -3.07 -22.12
N ALA A 128 -17.73 -1.88 -21.62
CA ALA A 128 -17.64 -0.65 -22.40
C ALA A 128 -16.27 -0.46 -23.09
N GLY A 129 -15.35 -1.42 -22.97
CA GLY A 129 -14.02 -1.37 -23.59
C GLY A 129 -13.01 -0.46 -22.88
N THR A 130 -13.32 0.02 -21.68
CA THR A 130 -12.39 0.81 -20.85
C THR A 130 -11.61 -0.09 -19.90
N TYR A 131 -10.42 0.33 -19.46
CA TYR A 131 -9.65 -0.43 -18.47
C TYR A 131 -10.47 -0.71 -17.21
N ASN A 132 -10.41 -1.95 -16.73
CA ASN A 132 -11.05 -2.40 -15.50
C ASN A 132 -9.97 -2.62 -14.41
N PRO A 133 -9.81 -1.69 -13.45
CA PRO A 133 -8.91 -1.85 -12.31
C PRO A 133 -9.17 -3.13 -11.49
N ARG A 134 -10.44 -3.58 -11.43
CA ARG A 134 -10.90 -4.79 -10.73
C ARG A 134 -11.17 -5.93 -11.73
N ASN A 135 -10.29 -6.09 -12.70
CA ASN A 135 -10.34 -7.23 -13.61
C ASN A 135 -10.06 -8.56 -12.88
N LYS A 136 -10.37 -9.68 -13.55
CA LYS A 136 -10.27 -11.04 -12.97
C LYS A 136 -8.86 -11.43 -12.50
N TRP A 137 -7.82 -10.71 -12.94
CA TRP A 137 -6.42 -10.94 -12.60
C TRP A 137 -5.92 -10.09 -11.43
N ASN A 138 -6.70 -9.07 -11.03
CA ASN A 138 -6.31 -8.10 -9.99
C ASN A 138 -7.33 -7.99 -8.84
N SER A 139 -8.51 -8.60 -8.98
CA SER A 139 -9.60 -8.46 -7.99
C SER A 139 -9.52 -9.43 -6.81
N GLY A 140 -8.78 -10.53 -6.94
CA GLY A 140 -8.75 -11.61 -5.96
C GLY A 140 -7.44 -11.66 -5.16
N THR A 141 -7.40 -12.53 -4.16
CA THR A 141 -6.23 -12.74 -3.31
C THR A 141 -5.40 -13.96 -3.72
N SER A 142 -5.72 -14.65 -4.83
CA SER A 142 -5.03 -15.89 -5.24
C SER A 142 -4.42 -15.91 -6.63
N LYS A 143 -4.80 -14.96 -7.51
CA LYS A 143 -4.35 -14.94 -8.92
C LYS A 143 -3.23 -13.95 -9.19
N GLY A 144 -2.89 -13.11 -8.22
CA GLY A 144 -1.96 -12.00 -8.37
C GLY A 144 -2.53 -10.68 -7.85
N ALA A 145 -1.66 -9.68 -7.82
CA ALA A 145 -1.88 -8.38 -7.21
C ALA A 145 -1.17 -7.33 -8.07
N MET A 146 -1.77 -6.87 -9.18
CA MET A 146 -1.12 -5.94 -10.12
C MET A 146 -1.02 -4.51 -9.61
N HIS A 147 -2.05 -4.03 -8.93
CA HIS A 147 -2.02 -2.70 -8.34
C HIS A 147 -3.08 -2.59 -7.25
N LEU A 148 -3.05 -1.52 -6.48
CA LEU A 148 -4.02 -1.25 -5.43
C LEU A 148 -5.42 -1.14 -6.05
N ILE A 149 -6.41 -1.78 -5.44
CA ILE A 149 -7.81 -1.72 -5.85
C ILE A 149 -8.74 -1.31 -4.70
N GLN A 150 -8.24 -1.35 -3.47
CA GLN A 150 -8.98 -0.89 -2.31
C GLN A 150 -9.21 0.63 -2.43
N GLN A 151 -10.44 1.06 -2.15
CA GLN A 151 -10.93 2.41 -2.50
C GLN A 151 -10.25 3.57 -1.77
N ASN A 152 -9.66 3.31 -0.60
CA ASN A 152 -8.93 4.28 0.22
C ASN A 152 -7.44 4.33 -0.18
N ASN A 153 -6.94 3.31 -0.88
CA ASN A 153 -5.54 3.16 -1.28
C ASN A 153 -5.26 3.86 -2.62
N THR A 154 -5.44 5.18 -2.65
CA THR A 154 -5.29 6.02 -3.85
C THR A 154 -4.23 7.09 -3.64
N LEU A 155 -3.52 7.47 -4.70
CA LEU A 155 -2.57 8.59 -4.65
C LEU A 155 -3.27 9.88 -4.23
N GLY A 156 -4.52 10.07 -4.65
CA GLY A 156 -5.35 11.19 -4.19
C GLY A 156 -5.54 11.22 -2.68
N ALA A 157 -5.89 10.09 -2.07
CA ALA A 157 -6.06 9.98 -0.61
C ALA A 157 -4.76 10.27 0.15
N GLU A 158 -3.62 9.79 -0.35
CA GLU A 158 -2.29 10.06 0.25
C GLU A 158 -1.96 11.55 0.24
N ILE A 159 -2.21 12.23 -0.89
CA ILE A 159 -2.00 13.67 -1.03
C ILE A 159 -2.89 14.44 -0.06
N GLU A 160 -4.18 14.08 0.02
CA GLU A 160 -5.13 14.71 0.93
C GLU A 160 -4.76 14.50 2.41
N LEU A 161 -4.29 13.31 2.76
CA LEU A 161 -3.82 12.97 4.09
C LEU A 161 -2.62 13.82 4.52
N ALA A 162 -1.58 13.90 3.68
CA ALA A 162 -0.42 14.75 3.95
C ALA A 162 -0.77 16.24 3.99
N ALA A 163 -1.62 16.68 3.05
CA ALA A 163 -2.04 18.07 2.97
C ALA A 163 -2.91 18.49 4.16
N GLY A 164 -3.88 17.67 4.58
CA GLY A 164 -4.72 17.90 5.76
C GLY A 164 -3.92 17.87 7.07
N ALA A 165 -2.92 17.01 7.16
CA ALA A 165 -2.00 16.93 8.29
C ALA A 165 -1.05 18.14 8.41
N SER A 166 -0.85 18.91 7.33
CA SER A 166 -0.01 20.12 7.34
C SER A 166 -0.61 21.29 8.13
N ASN A 167 -1.87 21.18 8.58
CA ASN A 167 -2.54 22.17 9.42
C ASN A 167 -2.38 21.82 10.91
N THR A 168 -1.79 22.74 11.69
CA THR A 168 -1.76 22.63 13.15
C THR A 168 -3.16 22.92 13.71
N ARG A 169 -3.63 22.10 14.66
CA ARG A 169 -5.00 22.19 15.19
C ARG A 169 -4.98 22.48 16.68
N ALA A 170 -5.69 23.52 17.09
CA ALA A 170 -5.83 23.88 18.50
C ALA A 170 -7.29 24.15 18.89
N PRO A 171 -8.18 23.14 18.82
CA PRO A 171 -9.57 23.32 19.24
C PRO A 171 -9.60 23.82 20.68
N LYS A 172 -10.33 24.91 20.93
CA LYS A 172 -10.41 25.58 22.24
C LYS A 172 -9.04 26.06 22.78
N GLY A 173 -8.09 26.34 21.89
CA GLY A 173 -6.77 26.86 22.24
C GLY A 173 -5.76 25.79 22.71
N VAL A 174 -6.13 24.51 22.71
CA VAL A 174 -5.23 23.41 23.10
C VAL A 174 -4.72 22.69 21.86
N LEU A 175 -3.41 22.75 21.64
CA LEU A 175 -2.77 22.10 20.50
C LEU A 175 -2.96 20.58 20.54
N LEU A 176 -3.48 20.01 19.46
CA LEU A 176 -3.58 18.56 19.29
C LEU A 176 -2.23 17.98 18.86
N THR A 177 -1.83 16.93 19.55
CA THR A 177 -0.60 16.17 19.22
C THR A 177 -0.81 14.67 19.16
N ASN A 178 -1.98 14.16 19.58
CA ASN A 178 -2.32 12.75 19.44
C ASN A 178 -2.72 12.46 17.99
N ASP A 179 -2.10 11.44 17.40
CA ASP A 179 -2.24 11.09 16.00
C ASP A 179 -3.68 10.76 15.60
N GLN A 180 -4.41 9.99 16.41
CA GLN A 180 -5.80 9.66 16.12
C GLN A 180 -6.73 10.88 16.29
N ASP A 181 -6.47 11.73 17.28
CA ASP A 181 -7.26 12.94 17.49
C ASP A 181 -7.05 13.96 16.38
N LEU A 182 -5.85 14.03 15.80
CA LEU A 182 -5.60 14.82 14.59
C LEU A 182 -6.47 14.34 13.43
N ILE A 183 -6.57 13.03 13.22
CA ILE A 183 -7.46 12.44 12.20
C ILE A 183 -8.93 12.75 12.48
N ARG A 184 -9.39 12.53 13.73
CA ARG A 184 -10.78 12.81 14.13
C ARG A 184 -11.13 14.29 14.00
N CYS A 185 -10.19 15.19 14.30
CA CYS A 185 -10.39 16.62 14.23
C CYS A 185 -10.36 17.17 12.79
N GLY A 186 -9.48 16.65 11.93
CA GLY A 186 -9.31 17.12 10.56
C GLY A 186 -10.09 16.34 9.50
N ALA A 187 -10.67 15.19 9.85
CA ALA A 187 -11.46 14.35 8.96
C ALA A 187 -10.78 14.00 7.61
N TYR A 188 -9.45 13.89 7.60
CA TYR A 188 -8.64 13.63 6.39
C TYR A 188 -8.15 12.16 6.29
N GLY A 189 -8.69 11.26 7.12
CA GLY A 189 -8.34 9.84 7.14
C GLY A 189 -9.20 9.03 8.12
N GLN A 190 -8.80 7.80 8.39
CA GLN A 190 -9.46 6.86 9.29
C GLN A 190 -8.58 6.60 10.53
N ALA A 191 -9.06 6.98 11.71
CA ALA A 191 -8.23 7.04 12.93
C ALA A 191 -7.74 5.67 13.45
N GLU A 192 -8.36 4.58 13.02
CA GLU A 192 -8.04 3.22 13.44
C GLU A 192 -7.23 2.41 12.41
N ARG A 193 -6.82 3.00 11.29
CA ARG A 193 -5.78 2.45 10.39
C ARG A 193 -4.39 2.65 11.00
N HIS A 194 -3.38 1.98 10.46
CA HIS A 194 -1.98 2.26 10.77
C HIS A 194 -1.47 3.48 10.01
N SER A 195 -1.66 3.51 8.69
CA SER A 195 -1.16 4.58 7.81
C SER A 195 -1.64 5.96 8.20
N ASP A 196 -2.96 6.15 8.27
CA ASP A 196 -3.58 7.47 8.42
C ASP A 196 -3.11 8.25 9.66
N PRO A 197 -3.24 7.73 10.91
CA PRO A 197 -2.71 8.42 12.08
C PRO A 197 -1.19 8.57 12.03
N THR A 198 -0.44 7.59 11.50
CA THR A 198 1.03 7.65 11.45
C THR A 198 1.54 8.75 10.51
N ILE A 199 0.96 8.86 9.31
CA ILE A 199 1.23 9.94 8.35
C ILE A 199 0.73 11.27 8.92
N GLY A 200 -0.48 11.28 9.48
CA GLY A 200 -1.08 12.46 10.10
C GLY A 200 -0.19 13.06 11.19
N GLY A 201 0.23 12.25 12.15
CA GLY A 201 1.11 12.63 13.24
C GLY A 201 2.50 13.06 12.76
N GLY A 202 3.10 12.28 11.87
CA GLY A 202 4.44 12.54 11.33
C GLY A 202 4.52 13.85 10.54
N VAL A 203 3.55 14.12 9.66
CA VAL A 203 3.47 15.38 8.92
C VAL A 203 3.11 16.54 9.86
N ASN A 204 2.17 16.35 10.79
CA ASN A 204 1.79 17.42 11.71
C ASN A 204 2.91 17.79 12.68
N LEU A 205 3.79 16.85 13.04
CA LEU A 205 5.00 17.14 13.80
C LEU A 205 5.86 18.18 13.09
N LEU A 206 6.06 18.05 11.77
CA LEU A 206 6.80 19.01 10.95
C LEU A 206 6.03 20.34 10.83
N ALA A 207 4.71 20.29 10.69
CA ALA A 207 3.89 21.50 10.62
C ALA A 207 3.99 22.36 11.90
N ARG A 208 4.06 21.69 13.07
CA ARG A 208 4.22 22.36 14.38
C ARG A 208 5.60 23.00 14.57
N THR A 209 6.61 22.64 13.77
CA THR A 209 7.92 23.32 13.74
C THR A 209 7.97 24.44 12.71
N ASP A 210 6.82 24.91 12.23
CA ASP A 210 6.71 25.99 11.24
C ASP A 210 7.25 25.64 9.84
N ALA A 211 7.46 24.35 9.53
CA ALA A 211 8.00 23.92 8.25
C ALA A 211 7.01 24.08 7.07
N ASN A 212 7.55 24.35 5.88
CA ASN A 212 6.84 24.14 4.62
C ASN A 212 7.02 22.68 4.18
N ILE A 213 5.94 22.04 3.78
CA ILE A 213 5.85 20.60 3.57
C ILE A 213 5.53 20.33 2.10
N SER A 214 6.22 19.38 1.50
CA SER A 214 5.87 18.80 0.22
C SER A 214 6.08 17.29 0.28
N LEU A 215 5.46 16.58 -0.66
CA LEU A 215 5.73 15.16 -0.87
C LEU A 215 6.98 15.01 -1.73
N ALA A 216 7.83 14.05 -1.39
CA ALA A 216 9.00 13.72 -2.18
C ALA A 216 8.58 13.31 -3.61
N ASN A 217 9.46 13.55 -4.59
CA ASN A 217 9.23 13.22 -5.99
C ASN A 217 10.00 11.94 -6.39
N PRO A 218 9.42 10.96 -7.11
CA PRO A 218 7.99 10.79 -7.38
C PRO A 218 7.14 10.67 -6.12
N VAL A 219 5.91 11.19 -6.22
CA VAL A 219 4.88 11.03 -5.19
C VAL A 219 4.38 9.59 -5.23
N GLY A 220 4.34 8.94 -4.07
CA GLY A 220 3.75 7.62 -3.91
C GLY A 220 4.19 6.96 -2.61
N ILE A 221 3.69 5.76 -2.39
CA ILE A 221 4.04 4.87 -1.28
C ILE A 221 5.02 3.82 -1.77
N TYR A 222 6.03 3.55 -0.96
CA TYR A 222 7.09 2.60 -1.27
C TYR A 222 7.24 1.60 -0.14
N PHE A 223 7.56 0.35 -0.48
CA PHE A 223 7.90 -0.65 0.52
C PHE A 223 9.18 -0.26 1.24
N ALA A 224 9.09 0.01 2.54
CA ALA A 224 10.24 0.18 3.41
C ALA A 224 11.06 -1.12 3.59
N GLY A 225 10.44 -2.27 3.33
CA GLY A 225 11.08 -3.59 3.38
C GLY A 225 10.16 -4.66 3.95
N LEU A 226 10.74 -5.82 4.25
CA LEU A 226 10.08 -6.93 4.93
C LEU A 226 10.81 -7.21 6.24
N ASN A 227 10.08 -7.18 7.36
CA ASN A 227 10.62 -7.62 8.64
C ASN A 227 10.49 -9.15 8.75
N THR A 228 11.62 -9.87 8.74
CA THR A 228 11.66 -11.34 8.90
C THR A 228 12.16 -11.76 10.29
N ALA A 229 12.02 -10.91 11.30
CA ALA A 229 12.40 -11.26 12.67
C ALA A 229 11.61 -12.48 13.16
N GLY A 230 12.32 -13.46 13.72
CA GLY A 230 11.73 -14.72 14.17
C GLY A 230 11.44 -15.73 13.05
N TRP A 231 11.79 -15.42 11.79
CA TRP A 231 11.56 -16.33 10.68
C TRP A 231 12.73 -17.30 10.53
N ALA A 232 12.43 -18.57 10.27
CA ALA A 232 13.44 -19.60 10.00
C ALA A 232 13.03 -20.47 8.81
N SER A 233 13.97 -20.69 7.90
CA SER A 233 13.82 -21.63 6.79
C SER A 233 14.37 -23.02 7.14
N PRO A 234 13.89 -24.09 6.48
CA PRO A 234 14.37 -25.45 6.74
C PRO A 234 15.88 -25.67 6.55
N ASP A 235 16.50 -24.94 5.63
CA ASP A 235 17.94 -25.06 5.32
C ASP A 235 18.82 -24.04 6.05
N GLY A 236 18.24 -23.24 6.96
CA GLY A 236 18.95 -22.20 7.71
C GLY A 236 19.24 -20.91 6.92
N THR A 237 18.79 -20.81 5.67
CA THR A 237 18.91 -19.57 4.87
C THR A 237 18.09 -18.45 5.48
N GLN A 238 18.65 -17.24 5.49
CA GLN A 238 17.94 -16.05 5.98
C GLN A 238 16.70 -15.77 5.12
N PRO A 239 15.48 -15.80 5.67
CA PRO A 239 14.26 -15.62 4.88
C PRO A 239 14.18 -14.27 4.16
N ALA A 240 14.84 -13.23 4.67
CA ALA A 240 14.94 -11.93 3.99
C ALA A 240 15.49 -12.04 2.55
N LEU A 241 16.30 -13.06 2.24
CA LEU A 241 16.84 -13.31 0.90
C LEU A 241 15.78 -13.82 -0.09
N PHE A 242 14.60 -14.22 0.38
CA PHE A 242 13.47 -14.64 -0.46
C PHE A 242 12.56 -13.47 -0.86
N TRP A 243 12.76 -12.29 -0.26
CA TRP A 243 12.10 -11.05 -0.67
C TRP A 243 12.79 -10.46 -1.90
N LYS A 244 12.05 -10.37 -3.01
CA LYS A 244 12.57 -9.86 -4.28
C LYS A 244 11.70 -8.72 -4.78
N ILE A 245 12.31 -7.55 -4.92
CA ILE A 245 11.69 -6.40 -5.60
C ILE A 245 11.59 -6.75 -7.08
N THR A 246 10.39 -6.59 -7.66
CA THR A 246 10.14 -6.88 -9.08
C THR A 246 9.71 -5.66 -9.87
N ARG A 247 9.32 -4.56 -9.20
CA ARG A 247 9.14 -3.22 -9.79
C ARG A 247 9.53 -2.13 -8.79
N GLY A 248 10.08 -1.04 -9.31
CA GLY A 248 10.66 0.05 -8.53
C GLY A 248 12.19 -0.08 -8.38
N THR A 249 12.78 0.79 -7.57
CA THR A 249 14.20 0.68 -7.16
C THR A 249 14.30 0.06 -5.77
N ALA A 250 15.51 -0.13 -5.24
CA ALA A 250 15.70 -0.56 -3.86
C ALA A 250 15.12 0.44 -2.85
N GLU A 251 15.21 1.74 -3.16
CA GLU A 251 14.75 2.85 -2.34
C GLU A 251 13.27 3.18 -2.58
N LYS A 252 12.77 2.92 -3.79
CA LYS A 252 11.39 3.20 -4.21
C LYS A 252 10.72 1.95 -4.78
N ALA A 253 10.70 0.89 -3.97
CA ALA A 253 10.10 -0.39 -4.33
C ALA A 253 8.57 -0.29 -4.30
N VAL A 254 7.90 -0.74 -5.37
CA VAL A 254 6.42 -0.69 -5.47
C VAL A 254 5.78 -2.06 -5.65
N ARG A 255 6.58 -3.07 -6.02
CA ARG A 255 6.16 -4.47 -6.11
C ARG A 255 7.27 -5.37 -5.62
N ALA A 256 6.89 -6.37 -4.82
CA ALA A 256 7.79 -7.41 -4.39
C ALA A 256 7.11 -8.78 -4.35
N VAL A 257 7.93 -9.81 -4.35
CA VAL A 257 7.51 -11.21 -4.21
C VAL A 257 8.31 -11.84 -3.09
N PHE A 258 7.63 -12.64 -2.27
CA PHE A 258 8.27 -13.54 -1.32
C PHE A 258 8.13 -14.97 -1.85
N GLU A 259 9.25 -15.55 -2.27
CA GLU A 259 9.29 -16.84 -2.94
C GLU A 259 10.63 -17.54 -2.71
N VAL A 260 10.56 -18.79 -2.26
CA VAL A 260 11.74 -19.64 -2.07
C VAL A 260 12.27 -20.07 -3.44
N PRO A 261 13.58 -19.93 -3.73
CA PRO A 261 14.17 -20.43 -4.97
C PRO A 261 13.90 -21.93 -5.16
N ALA A 262 13.55 -22.34 -6.39
CA ALA A 262 13.11 -23.71 -6.69
C ALA A 262 14.17 -24.79 -6.38
N ASP A 263 15.45 -24.43 -6.37
CA ASP A 263 16.58 -25.32 -6.07
C ASP A 263 16.72 -25.66 -4.58
N ARG A 264 15.95 -25.01 -3.69
CA ARG A 264 16.01 -25.25 -2.24
C ARG A 264 15.20 -26.46 -1.77
N GLY A 265 14.28 -26.97 -2.59
CA GLY A 265 13.49 -28.16 -2.27
C GLY A 265 12.39 -27.97 -1.21
N TYR A 266 12.08 -26.72 -0.84
CA TYR A 266 10.96 -26.37 0.04
C TYR A 266 10.26 -25.10 -0.45
N LEU A 267 9.10 -24.78 0.14
CA LEU A 267 8.22 -23.68 -0.26
C LEU A 267 8.13 -22.60 0.84
N VAL A 268 7.44 -21.50 0.53
CA VAL A 268 7.14 -20.44 1.52
C VAL A 268 6.40 -21.02 2.73
N SER A 269 5.51 -21.99 2.52
CA SER A 269 4.79 -22.64 3.64
C SER A 269 5.65 -23.51 4.55
N ASP A 270 6.92 -23.74 4.21
CA ASP A 270 7.87 -24.49 5.03
C ASP A 270 8.76 -23.57 5.88
N VAL A 271 8.72 -22.26 5.62
CA VAL A 271 9.28 -21.25 6.54
C VAL A 271 8.45 -21.29 7.84
N THR A 272 9.07 -20.97 8.96
CA THR A 272 8.40 -20.87 10.27
C THR A 272 8.55 -19.46 10.83
N ILE A 273 7.61 -19.03 11.67
CA ILE A 273 7.69 -17.77 12.42
C ILE A 273 7.60 -18.12 13.90
N ASN A 274 8.63 -17.77 14.67
CA ASN A 274 8.73 -18.09 16.10
C ASN A 274 8.50 -19.58 16.40
N GLY A 275 9.05 -20.45 15.55
CA GLY A 275 8.95 -21.92 15.68
C GLY A 275 7.59 -22.52 15.29
N LYS A 276 6.64 -21.71 14.79
CA LYS A 276 5.35 -22.21 14.28
C LYS A 276 5.40 -22.37 12.77
N ALA A 277 4.97 -23.54 12.29
CA ALA A 277 4.84 -23.82 10.87
C ALA A 277 3.79 -22.93 10.20
N TYR A 278 4.09 -22.48 8.98
CA TYR A 278 3.18 -21.70 8.12
C TYR A 278 1.89 -22.44 7.72
N GLN A 279 1.71 -23.72 8.10
CA GLN A 279 0.51 -24.50 7.78
C GLN A 279 -0.80 -23.97 8.38
N VAL A 280 -0.74 -22.97 9.26
CA VAL A 280 -1.91 -22.18 9.64
C VAL A 280 -1.52 -20.70 9.68
N ARG A 281 -1.90 -19.99 8.61
CA ARG A 281 -2.22 -18.55 8.57
C ARG A 281 -1.23 -17.64 9.33
N TRP A 282 -0.18 -17.19 8.64
CA TRP A 282 0.49 -15.88 8.84
C TRP A 282 0.64 -15.33 10.28
N THR A 283 0.84 -16.15 11.31
CA THR A 283 0.87 -15.63 12.68
C THR A 283 2.17 -14.82 12.97
N ASN A 284 2.00 -13.49 13.08
CA ASN A 284 2.91 -12.43 13.57
C ASN A 284 3.84 -11.70 12.57
N PHE A 285 3.53 -10.40 12.37
CA PHE A 285 4.40 -9.31 11.91
C PHE A 285 4.31 -8.16 12.92
#